data_AF-L7R468-F1
#
_entry.id   AF-L7R468-F1
#
_cell.length_a   1.000
_cell.length_b   1.000
_cell.length_c   1.000
_cell.angle_alpha   90.00
_cell.angle_beta   90.00
_cell.angle_gamma   90.00
#
_symmetry.space_group_name_H-M   'P 1'
#
loop_
_entity.id
_entity.type
_entity.pdbx_description
1 polymer ?
#
loop_
_entity_poly.entity_id
_entity_poly.type
_entity_poly.pdbx_seq_one_letter_code
_entity_poly.pdbx_strand_id
1 'polypeptide(L)'
;GGDYTTTVEAYVPASGRAIQGATSHHLGQNFSKMFEIVYDDPDTQEKAYVYQNSWGITTRTIGVMVLVHGDDRGLVLPPRVAELQAVVVPCGVTASSSPEERASLLTACRALEADLVAAGVRAAGDYRDNYSPG
;
A
#
# COMPACT_ATOMS: atom_id res chain seq x y z
N GLY A 1 24.59 18.18 -1.10
CA GLY A 1 25.44 17.11 -0.57
C GLY A 1 25.73 16.03 -1.60
N GLY A 2 24.85 15.81 -2.58
CA GLY A 2 25.12 14.99 -3.76
C GLY A 2 25.16 15.85 -5.03
N ASP A 3 25.48 15.22 -6.17
CA ASP A 3 25.60 15.87 -7.48
C ASP A 3 24.24 16.23 -8.06
N TYR A 4 23.29 15.28 -8.06
CA TYR A 4 21.91 15.55 -8.49
C TYR A 4 20.90 14.69 -7.74
N THR A 5 19.63 15.07 -7.86
CA THR A 5 18.50 14.35 -7.26
C THR A 5 17.39 14.19 -8.30
N THR A 6 16.85 12.99 -8.36
CA THR A 6 15.63 12.64 -9.10
C THR A 6 14.50 12.40 -8.12
N THR A 7 13.28 12.66 -8.56
CA THR A 7 12.07 12.57 -7.74
C THR A 7 10.89 12.04 -8.56
N VAL A 8 9.92 11.46 -7.86
CA VAL A 8 8.59 11.19 -8.40
C VAL A 8 7.58 12.09 -7.69
N GLU A 9 6.84 12.87 -8.46
CA GLU A 9 5.85 13.83 -7.96
C GLU A 9 4.43 13.28 -8.14
N ALA A 10 3.60 13.40 -7.10
CA ALA A 10 2.18 13.09 -7.17
C ALA A 10 1.36 14.38 -7.06
N TYR A 11 0.23 14.44 -7.76
CA TYR A 11 -0.71 15.56 -7.69
C TYR A 11 -1.90 15.20 -6.79
N VAL A 12 -2.31 16.13 -5.92
CA VAL A 12 -3.46 15.98 -5.02
C VAL A 12 -4.61 16.86 -5.53
N PRO A 13 -5.64 16.28 -6.18
CA PRO A 13 -6.71 17.05 -6.82
C PRO A 13 -7.48 17.97 -5.88
N ALA A 14 -7.84 17.48 -4.69
CA ALA A 14 -8.65 18.24 -3.73
C ALA A 14 -7.99 19.53 -3.23
N SER A 15 -6.65 19.58 -3.20
CA SER A 15 -5.90 20.76 -2.75
C SER A 15 -5.26 21.55 -3.88
N GLY A 16 -5.21 21.00 -5.09
CA GLY A 16 -4.48 21.58 -6.22
C GLY A 16 -2.96 21.60 -6.05
N ARG A 17 -2.40 20.85 -5.09
CA ARG A 17 -0.96 20.85 -4.76
C ARG A 17 -0.27 19.57 -5.18
N ALA A 18 1.03 19.67 -5.45
CA ALA A 18 1.91 18.53 -5.66
C ALA A 18 2.56 18.07 -4.35
N ILE A 19 2.95 16.80 -4.31
CA ILE A 19 3.67 16.17 -3.21
C ILE A 19 4.79 15.25 -3.74
N GLN A 20 6.00 15.48 -3.24
CA GLN A 20 7.15 14.63 -3.48
C GLN A 20 6.92 13.25 -2.86
N GLY A 21 6.87 12.20 -3.70
CA GLY A 21 6.53 10.83 -3.32
C GLY A 21 7.72 9.99 -2.87
N ALA A 22 8.85 10.10 -3.57
CA ALA A 22 10.11 9.42 -3.24
C ALA A 22 11.29 10.15 -3.89
N THR A 23 12.50 9.92 -3.40
CA THR A 23 13.73 10.50 -3.97
C THR A 23 14.78 9.46 -4.26
N SER A 24 15.59 9.75 -5.28
CA SER A 24 16.85 9.05 -5.55
C SER A 24 17.93 10.07 -5.88
N HIS A 25 19.03 9.98 -5.14
CA HIS A 25 20.14 10.92 -5.15
C HIS A 25 21.35 10.24 -5.79
N HIS A 26 21.93 10.89 -6.79
CA HIS A 26 23.30 10.60 -7.17
C HIS A 26 24.22 11.46 -6.31
N LEU A 27 24.98 10.81 -5.43
CA LEU A 27 25.84 11.50 -4.47
C LEU A 27 27.22 11.83 -5.04
N GLY A 28 27.52 11.30 -6.24
CA GLY A 28 28.85 11.40 -6.84
C GLY A 28 29.89 10.77 -5.93
N GLN A 29 31.01 11.46 -5.77
CA GLN A 29 32.08 11.11 -4.83
C GLN A 29 32.12 12.04 -3.60
N ASN A 30 31.08 12.86 -3.37
CA ASN A 30 31.10 13.86 -2.29
C ASN A 30 31.27 13.20 -0.91
N PHE A 31 30.51 12.13 -0.67
CA PHE A 31 30.52 11.40 0.60
C PHE A 31 31.71 10.45 0.73
N SER A 32 32.13 9.80 -0.35
CA SER A 32 33.28 8.91 -0.33
C SER A 32 34.57 9.66 -0.05
N LYS A 33 34.70 10.90 -0.54
CA LYS A 33 35.79 11.81 -0.15
C LYS A 33 35.69 12.21 1.33
N MET A 34 34.50 12.59 1.80
CA MET A 34 34.31 13.03 3.19
C MET A 34 34.61 11.93 4.22
N PHE A 35 34.38 10.67 3.86
CA PHE A 35 34.53 9.51 4.74
C PHE A 35 35.70 8.58 4.36
N GLU A 36 36.60 9.01 3.45
CA GLU A 36 37.76 8.23 2.99
C GLU A 36 37.41 6.80 2.51
N ILE A 37 36.31 6.69 1.75
CA ILE A 37 35.86 5.43 1.15
C ILE A 37 36.53 5.26 -0.21
N VAL A 38 37.64 4.52 -0.23
CA VAL A 38 38.52 4.32 -1.39
C VAL A 38 38.71 2.85 -1.73
N TYR A 39 39.05 2.58 -2.99
CA TYR A 39 39.49 1.28 -3.49
C TYR A 39 40.73 1.46 -4.38
N ASP A 40 41.51 0.39 -4.57
CA ASP A 40 42.62 0.38 -5.54
C ASP A 40 42.06 0.01 -6.93
N ASP A 41 42.24 0.90 -7.90
CA ASP A 41 41.72 0.73 -9.25
C ASP A 41 42.59 -0.30 -10.01
N PRO A 42 42.00 -1.38 -10.56
CA PRO A 42 42.77 -2.45 -11.20
C PRO A 42 43.45 -2.02 -12.50
N ASP A 43 42.94 -1.00 -13.19
CA ASP A 43 43.45 -0.55 -14.48
C ASP A 43 44.55 0.52 -14.31
N THR A 44 44.33 1.47 -13.39
CA THR A 44 45.28 2.56 -13.14
C THR A 44 46.29 2.27 -12.04
N GLN A 45 46.01 1.28 -11.17
CA GLN A 45 46.78 0.96 -9.97
C GLN A 45 46.85 2.14 -8.96
N GLU A 46 45.93 3.09 -9.04
CA GLU A 46 45.80 4.25 -8.14
C GLU A 46 44.61 4.10 -7.18
N LYS A 47 44.62 4.87 -6.08
CA LYS A 47 43.45 4.96 -5.20
C LYS A 47 42.35 5.77 -5.86
N ALA A 48 41.15 5.20 -5.93
CA ALA A 48 39.96 5.86 -6.46
C ALA A 48 38.84 5.92 -5.42
N TYR A 49 38.07 7.02 -5.44
CA TYR A 49 36.88 7.18 -4.60
C TYR A 49 35.67 6.52 -5.27
N VAL A 50 34.84 5.82 -4.48
CA VAL A 50 33.63 5.19 -5.00
C VAL A 50 32.55 6.22 -5.34
N TYR A 51 31.77 5.97 -6.38
CA TYR A 51 30.54 6.71 -6.65
C TYR A 51 29.40 6.14 -5.82
N GLN A 52 28.63 7.02 -5.16
CA GLN A 52 27.57 6.62 -4.25
C GLN A 52 26.21 7.14 -4.71
N ASN A 53 25.17 6.36 -4.40
CA ASN A 53 23.78 6.76 -4.54
C ASN A 53 23.06 6.52 -3.20
N SER A 54 22.00 7.27 -2.93
CA SER A 54 21.05 6.97 -1.87
C SER A 54 19.64 7.20 -2.36
N TRP A 55 18.65 6.52 -1.78
CA TRP A 55 17.26 6.64 -2.19
C TRP A 55 16.34 6.35 -1.01
N GLY A 56 15.16 6.97 -1.03
CA GLY A 56 14.24 6.94 0.10
C GLY A 56 12.79 7.02 -0.32
N ILE A 57 11.99 6.17 0.33
CA ILE A 57 10.53 6.20 0.30
C ILE A 57 10.04 6.01 1.74
N THR A 58 8.94 6.67 2.10
CA THR A 58 8.44 6.68 3.49
C THR A 58 6.96 6.32 3.53
N THR A 59 6.40 6.17 4.73
CA THR A 59 4.96 5.99 4.96
C THR A 59 4.10 7.17 4.49
N ARG A 60 4.71 8.26 4.01
CA ARG A 60 4.04 9.30 3.22
C ARG A 60 3.19 8.72 2.10
N THR A 61 3.60 7.59 1.50
CA THR A 61 2.83 6.90 0.46
C THR A 61 1.41 6.53 0.89
N ILE A 62 1.20 6.19 2.17
CA ILE A 62 -0.13 5.92 2.73
C ILE A 62 -0.97 7.21 2.72
N GLY A 63 -0.40 8.33 3.17
CA GLY A 63 -1.07 9.63 3.13
C GLY A 63 -1.41 10.08 1.71
N VAL A 64 -0.50 9.88 0.75
CA VAL A 64 -0.76 10.16 -0.68
C VAL A 64 -1.91 9.31 -1.20
N MET A 65 -1.93 8.01 -0.90
CA MET A 65 -3.02 7.11 -1.27
C MET A 65 -4.37 7.61 -0.74
N VAL A 66 -4.44 8.01 0.53
CA VAL A 66 -5.66 8.56 1.15
C VAL A 66 -6.11 9.83 0.43
N LEU A 67 -5.19 10.77 0.18
CA LEU A 67 -5.50 12.06 -0.45
C LEU A 67 -5.93 11.95 -1.92
N VAL A 68 -5.47 10.91 -2.62
CA VAL A 68 -5.72 10.73 -4.06
C VAL A 68 -6.95 9.87 -4.31
N HIS A 69 -7.16 8.81 -3.53
CA HIS A 69 -8.25 7.85 -3.78
C HIS A 69 -9.47 8.05 -2.86
N GLY A 70 -9.33 8.72 -1.72
CA GLY A 70 -10.45 8.97 -0.82
C GLY A 70 -11.58 9.77 -1.48
N ASP A 71 -12.81 9.49 -1.07
CA ASP A 71 -14.01 10.16 -1.55
C ASP A 71 -14.89 10.64 -0.38
N ASP A 72 -16.07 11.18 -0.70
CA ASP A 72 -17.01 11.71 0.31
C ASP A 72 -17.58 10.62 1.25
N ARG A 73 -17.39 9.33 0.93
CA ARG A 73 -17.80 8.20 1.77
C ARG A 73 -16.64 7.66 2.62
N GLY A 74 -15.41 8.09 2.36
CA GLY A 74 -14.24 7.79 3.17
C GLY A 74 -13.08 7.18 2.38
N LEU A 75 -12.45 6.16 2.97
CA LEU A 75 -11.23 5.55 2.43
C LEU A 75 -11.54 4.60 1.28
N VAL A 76 -10.87 4.80 0.14
CA VAL A 76 -10.86 3.86 -0.98
C VAL A 76 -9.48 3.22 -1.08
N LEU A 77 -9.36 1.97 -0.66
CA LEU A 77 -8.11 1.22 -0.70
C LEU A 77 -7.85 0.64 -2.10
N PRO A 78 -6.67 0.89 -2.72
CA PRO A 78 -6.29 0.19 -3.94
C PRO A 78 -6.24 -1.34 -3.71
N PRO A 79 -6.88 -2.18 -4.55
CA PRO A 79 -7.06 -3.61 -4.25
C PRO A 79 -5.78 -4.41 -4.03
N ARG A 80 -4.63 -3.95 -4.54
CA ARG A 80 -3.34 -4.64 -4.38
C ARG A 80 -2.72 -4.46 -2.98
N VAL A 81 -3.13 -3.43 -2.24
CA VAL A 81 -2.62 -3.12 -0.89
C VAL A 81 -3.71 -3.19 0.19
N ALA A 82 -4.96 -3.41 -0.18
CA ALA A 82 -6.06 -3.60 0.77
C ALA A 82 -5.85 -4.90 1.58
N GLU A 83 -5.88 -4.83 2.91
CA GLU A 83 -5.76 -6.03 3.77
C GLU A 83 -6.90 -7.02 3.48
N LEU A 84 -8.13 -6.51 3.48
CA LEU A 84 -9.33 -7.19 2.98
C LEU A 84 -9.76 -6.58 1.65
N GLN A 85 -9.89 -7.41 0.63
CA GLN A 85 -10.36 -7.02 -0.70
C GLN A 85 -11.87 -7.17 -0.85
N ALA A 86 -12.46 -8.14 -0.15
CA ALA A 86 -13.89 -8.40 -0.15
C ALA A 86 -14.38 -8.74 1.27
N VAL A 87 -15.55 -8.23 1.63
CA VAL A 87 -16.23 -8.59 2.88
C VAL A 87 -17.59 -9.18 2.53
N VAL A 88 -17.87 -10.38 3.03
CA VAL A 88 -19.17 -11.05 2.85
C VAL A 88 -20.06 -10.73 4.05
N VAL A 89 -21.16 -10.02 3.81
CA VAL A 89 -22.12 -9.64 4.86
C VAL A 89 -23.47 -10.31 4.58
N PRO A 90 -24.03 -11.10 5.51
CA PRO A 90 -25.35 -11.69 5.35
C PRO A 90 -26.42 -10.59 5.47
N CYS A 91 -27.33 -10.53 4.49
CA CYS A 91 -28.41 -9.55 4.43
C CYS A 91 -29.78 -10.22 4.45
N GLY A 92 -30.82 -9.49 4.86
CA GLY A 92 -32.21 -9.95 4.77
C GLY A 92 -32.68 -10.90 5.87
N VAL A 93 -31.91 -11.07 6.95
CA VAL A 93 -32.38 -11.75 8.16
C VAL A 93 -33.36 -10.84 8.90
N THR A 94 -34.58 -11.32 9.13
CA THR A 94 -35.61 -10.60 9.87
C THR A 94 -35.97 -11.33 11.17
N ALA A 95 -36.79 -10.68 12.01
CA ALA A 95 -37.35 -11.31 13.21
C ALA A 95 -38.21 -12.56 12.88
N SER A 96 -38.77 -12.62 11.66
CA SER A 96 -39.58 -13.76 11.21
C SER A 96 -38.79 -14.87 10.52
N SER A 97 -37.51 -14.66 10.21
CA SER A 97 -36.67 -15.70 9.61
C SER A 97 -36.49 -16.87 10.56
N SER A 98 -36.82 -18.06 10.10
CA SER A 98 -36.64 -19.32 10.83
C SER A 98 -35.16 -19.62 11.10
N PRO A 99 -34.85 -20.42 12.13
CA PRO A 99 -33.48 -20.87 12.38
C PRO A 99 -32.84 -21.58 11.17
N GLU A 100 -33.63 -22.31 10.40
CA GLU A 100 -33.20 -23.05 9.21
C GLU A 100 -32.81 -22.11 8.06
N GLU A 101 -33.62 -21.08 7.80
CA GLU A 101 -33.29 -20.05 6.80
C GLU A 101 -32.02 -19.28 7.18
N ARG A 102 -31.87 -18.94 8.46
CA ARG A 102 -30.66 -18.26 8.98
C ARG A 102 -29.43 -19.13 8.80
N ALA A 103 -29.52 -20.42 9.15
CA ALA A 103 -28.43 -21.37 8.98
C ALA A 103 -28.05 -21.53 7.50
N SER A 104 -29.04 -21.70 6.62
CA SER A 104 -28.82 -21.84 5.18
C SER A 104 -28.11 -20.62 4.57
N LEU A 105 -28.53 -19.39 4.95
CA LEU A 105 -27.88 -18.16 4.51
C LEU A 105 -26.42 -18.09 4.97
N LEU A 106 -26.15 -18.36 6.25
CA LEU A 106 -24.79 -18.34 6.78
C LEU A 106 -23.90 -19.40 6.12
N THR A 107 -24.42 -20.59 5.83
CA THR A 107 -23.70 -21.61 5.07
C THR A 107 -23.35 -21.13 3.67
N ALA A 108 -24.28 -20.48 2.97
CA ALA A 108 -24.03 -19.92 1.64
C ALA A 108 -22.97 -18.81 1.66
N CYS A 109 -23.02 -17.90 2.65
CA CYS A 109 -22.00 -16.86 2.81
C CYS A 109 -20.61 -17.44 3.06
N ARG A 110 -20.50 -18.47 3.91
CA ARG A 110 -19.22 -19.16 4.18
C ARG A 110 -18.69 -19.90 2.95
N ALA A 111 -19.56 -20.48 2.14
CA ALA A 111 -19.17 -21.10 0.88
C ALA A 111 -18.60 -20.06 -0.10
N LEU A 112 -19.27 -18.91 -0.25
CA LEU A 112 -18.77 -17.81 -1.08
C LEU A 112 -17.43 -17.26 -0.57
N GLU A 113 -17.29 -17.06 0.73
CA GLU A 113 -16.01 -16.67 1.35
C GLU A 113 -14.89 -17.65 1.00
N ALA A 114 -15.15 -18.96 1.10
CA ALA A 114 -14.19 -20.00 0.76
C ALA A 114 -13.82 -20.01 -0.74
N ASP A 115 -14.80 -19.83 -1.62
CA ASP A 115 -14.59 -19.75 -3.07
C ASP A 115 -13.72 -18.54 -3.45
N LEU A 116 -13.97 -17.38 -2.83
CA LEU A 116 -13.16 -16.17 -3.03
C LEU A 116 -11.71 -16.39 -2.57
N VAL A 117 -11.51 -16.97 -1.39
CA VAL A 117 -10.17 -17.29 -0.87
C VAL A 117 -9.47 -18.31 -1.77
N ALA A 118 -10.17 -19.34 -2.25
CA ALA A 118 -9.64 -20.33 -3.17
C ALA A 118 -9.22 -19.71 -4.51
N ALA A 119 -9.90 -18.66 -4.95
CA ALA A 119 -9.56 -17.86 -6.12
C ALA A 119 -8.42 -16.84 -5.88
N GLY A 120 -7.87 -16.77 -4.66
CA GLY A 120 -6.76 -15.88 -4.30
C GLY A 120 -7.19 -14.46 -3.88
N VAL A 121 -8.49 -14.25 -3.62
CA VAL A 121 -9.01 -12.98 -3.08
C VAL A 121 -8.86 -13.00 -1.55
N ARG A 122 -8.34 -11.91 -0.97
CA ARG A 122 -8.34 -11.69 0.49
C ARG A 122 -9.74 -11.34 0.94
N ALA A 123 -10.56 -12.36 1.20
CA ALA A 123 -11.94 -12.22 1.63
C ALA A 123 -12.12 -12.60 3.10
N ALA A 124 -13.10 -11.98 3.76
CA ALA A 124 -13.54 -12.36 5.09
C ALA A 124 -15.06 -12.17 5.24
N GLY A 125 -15.72 -13.04 6.02
CA GLY A 125 -17.12 -12.86 6.39
C GLY A 125 -17.31 -12.03 7.65
N ASP A 126 -18.28 -11.11 7.65
CA ASP A 126 -18.77 -10.44 8.85
C ASP A 126 -20.10 -11.07 9.29
N TYR A 127 -20.04 -11.93 10.30
CA TYR A 127 -21.19 -12.69 10.82
C TYR A 127 -21.66 -12.21 12.18
N ARG A 128 -21.30 -11.00 12.59
CA ARG A 128 -21.75 -10.39 13.85
C ARG A 128 -23.25 -10.12 13.77
N ASP A 129 -24.01 -10.64 14.72
CA ASP A 129 -25.48 -10.52 14.77
C ASP A 129 -25.96 -9.37 15.67
N ASN A 130 -25.03 -8.73 16.38
CA ASN A 130 -25.31 -7.62 17.29
C ASN A 130 -25.29 -6.25 16.58
N TYR A 131 -25.11 -6.22 15.27
CA TYR A 131 -25.17 -5.03 14.41
C TYR A 131 -26.12 -5.27 13.23
N SER A 132 -26.78 -4.20 12.77
CA SER A 132 -27.48 -4.25 11.48
C SER A 132 -26.47 -4.38 10.33
N PRO A 133 -26.87 -4.94 9.17
CA PRO A 133 -25.99 -5.01 8.00
C PRO A 133 -25.57 -3.65 7.42
N GLY A 134 -26.35 -2.58 7.66
CA GLY A 134 -26.07 -1.22 7.24
C GLY A 134 -25.78 -0.29 8.40
#